data_AF-A0A2D4FZ35-F1
#
_entry.id   AF-A0A2D4FZ35-F1
#
_cell.length_a   1.000
_cell.length_b   1.000
_cell.length_c   1.000
_cell.angle_alpha   90.00
_cell.angle_beta   90.00
_cell.angle_gamma   90.00
#
_symmetry.space_group_name_H-M   'P 1'
#
loop_
_entity.id
_entity.type
_entity.pdbx_description
1 polymer ?
#
loop_
_entity_poly.entity_id
_entity_poly.type
_entity_poly.pdbx_seq_one_letter_code
_entity_poly.pdbx_strand_id
1 'polypeptide(L)'
;MTWENKFSFPPLRVRIIHKSRLRYFGKPKTKLDVPYQAYFDVADQSGMVLMVLWGSLCPEWYHSMKIGTVLLLEKYAVKKSVSSIIQSSPEDLHMKRFSSIEIALNVRDPPAKINIIPEHKIKPEWKLPEVEYQFVTRSELDKLAQNQFCDIIGLVQYVGRVERKKKKGCVDDFWTYRWVHVVDGTSEQPFIIELFSTSQPDIFEQIYPMSYLVCTQMRVEQNISENGSGATYLTTSMKTQMFITGWHKGKPYIRDPKVQSFIQWMRTQEEASYMDKVVIGGYYRFPPLPRTFAEYCKNMNEELVLISISEIEKEIDSLHYREQKHIAFQGIISAIRCVSCSSSSQDASGESPMQIEKSSSVGTSLSEHQQVRESTSTQKSPSLKQQTIVTRSCAKRQISPVE
;
A
#
# COMPACT_ATOMS: atom_id res chain seq x y z
N MET A 1 32.01 18.21 30.25
CA MET A 1 31.41 16.93 30.67
C MET A 1 30.64 16.33 29.50
N THR A 2 31.07 15.20 28.96
CA THR A 2 30.38 14.48 27.88
C THR A 2 29.20 13.67 28.46
N TRP A 3 28.08 13.61 27.74
CA TRP A 3 26.89 12.81 28.12
C TRP A 3 27.21 11.31 28.26
N GLU A 4 28.31 10.87 27.63
CA GLU A 4 28.85 9.52 27.65
C GLU A 4 29.18 9.00 29.06
N ASN A 5 29.44 9.89 30.03
CA ASN A 5 29.82 9.53 31.39
C ASN A 5 28.68 9.70 32.43
N LYS A 6 27.45 10.03 31.99
CA LYS A 6 26.31 10.21 32.90
C LYS A 6 25.49 8.92 33.05
N PHE A 7 25.37 8.46 34.30
CA PHE A 7 24.55 7.30 34.66
C PHE A 7 23.08 7.63 34.93
N SER A 8 22.74 8.92 35.05
CA SER A 8 21.37 9.38 35.31
C SER A 8 21.10 10.72 34.66
N PHE A 9 19.92 10.84 34.06
CA PHE A 9 19.41 12.05 33.43
C PHE A 9 18.15 12.54 34.17
N PRO A 10 17.91 13.86 34.22
CA PRO A 10 16.69 14.38 34.81
C PRO A 10 15.44 13.85 34.06
N PRO A 11 14.28 13.77 34.72
CA PRO A 11 13.03 13.40 34.06
C PRO A 11 12.76 14.26 32.84
N LEU A 12 12.39 13.61 31.73
CA LEU A 12 12.15 14.26 30.46
C LEU A 12 10.65 14.25 30.14
N ARG A 13 10.11 15.40 29.73
CA ARG A 13 8.73 15.52 29.25
C ARG A 13 8.76 15.80 27.76
N VAL A 14 8.20 14.89 26.97
CA VAL A 14 8.25 14.99 25.51
C VAL A 14 6.91 14.61 24.90
N ARG A 15 6.60 15.19 23.75
CA ARG A 15 5.47 14.79 22.91
C ARG A 15 5.94 13.90 21.78
N ILE A 16 5.18 12.84 21.47
CA ILE A 16 5.42 12.03 20.27
C ILE A 16 4.96 12.80 19.04
N ILE A 17 5.90 13.13 18.15
CA ILE A 17 5.64 13.83 16.89
C ILE A 17 5.45 12.82 15.76
N HIS A 18 6.35 11.84 15.64
CA HIS A 18 6.21 10.76 14.67
C HIS A 18 6.37 9.41 15.32
N LYS A 19 5.70 8.43 14.72
CA LYS A 19 5.73 7.03 15.13
C LYS A 19 6.09 6.18 13.93
N SER A 20 7.17 5.43 14.05
CA SER A 20 7.55 4.47 13.01
C SER A 20 6.72 3.18 13.11
N ARG A 21 6.71 2.40 12.03
CA ARG A 21 6.22 1.02 12.06
C ARG A 21 7.06 0.16 13.01
N LEU A 22 6.37 -0.73 13.71
CA LEU A 22 6.95 -1.82 14.48
C LEU A 22 7.74 -2.75 13.55
N ARG A 23 8.99 -3.02 13.89
CA ARG A 23 9.89 -3.87 13.09
C ARG A 23 10.26 -5.11 13.87
N TYR A 24 10.05 -6.27 13.24
CA TYR A 24 10.64 -7.53 13.68
C TYR A 24 12.09 -7.61 13.21
N PHE A 25 13.02 -7.95 14.11
CA PHE A 25 14.44 -8.12 13.81
C PHE A 25 14.98 -9.50 14.23
N GLY A 26 14.09 -10.40 14.67
CA GLY A 26 14.46 -11.74 15.09
C GLY A 26 15.07 -12.54 13.94
N LYS A 27 16.12 -13.30 14.25
CA LYS A 27 16.74 -14.23 13.31
C LYS A 27 16.46 -15.66 13.78
N PRO A 28 16.33 -16.65 12.88
CA PRO A 28 16.07 -18.04 13.26
C PRO A 28 17.06 -18.60 14.31
N LYS A 29 18.28 -18.06 14.38
CA LYS A 29 19.34 -18.49 15.30
C LYS A 29 19.46 -17.66 16.58
N THR A 30 18.69 -16.58 16.75
CA THR A 30 18.76 -15.73 17.94
C THR A 30 17.68 -16.12 18.94
N LYS A 31 18.06 -16.48 20.16
CA LYS A 31 17.15 -16.72 21.29
C LYS A 31 16.67 -15.39 21.89
N LEU A 32 15.88 -14.64 21.13
CA LEU A 32 15.24 -13.42 21.59
C LEU A 32 13.73 -13.66 21.64
N ASP A 33 13.14 -13.56 22.84
CA ASP A 33 11.72 -13.85 23.04
C ASP A 33 10.81 -12.83 22.35
N VAL A 34 11.22 -11.56 22.35
CA VAL A 34 10.43 -10.45 21.79
C VAL A 34 11.32 -9.58 20.90
N PRO A 35 11.73 -10.03 19.70
CA PRO A 35 12.70 -9.31 18.87
C PRO A 35 12.00 -8.22 18.03
N TYR A 36 11.36 -7.29 18.71
CA TYR A 36 10.69 -6.14 18.13
C TYR A 36 11.38 -4.84 18.52
N GLN A 37 11.41 -3.92 17.59
CA GLN A 37 11.89 -2.56 17.81
C GLN A 37 10.93 -1.56 17.17
N ALA A 38 10.82 -0.39 17.78
CA ALA A 38 10.06 0.73 17.26
C ALA A 38 10.76 2.05 17.57
N TYR A 39 10.67 2.97 16.63
CA TYR A 39 11.23 4.31 16.72
C TYR A 39 10.13 5.36 16.83
N PHE A 40 10.40 6.39 17.60
CA PHE A 40 9.53 7.54 17.79
C PHE A 40 10.37 8.81 17.68
N ASP A 41 9.91 9.78 16.90
CA ASP A 41 10.44 11.13 17.02
C ASP A 41 9.69 11.79 18.17
N VAL A 42 10.40 12.15 19.22
CA VAL A 42 9.84 12.83 20.40
C VAL A 42 10.45 14.21 20.53
N ALA A 43 9.67 15.18 21.00
CA ALA A 43 10.13 16.56 21.06
C ALA A 43 9.62 17.32 22.29
N ASP A 44 10.41 18.30 22.69
CA ASP A 44 10.06 19.33 23.66
C ASP A 44 10.50 20.71 23.11
N GLN A 45 10.47 21.76 23.94
CA GLN A 45 10.89 23.11 23.54
C GLN A 45 12.36 23.21 23.07
N SER A 46 13.21 22.24 23.42
CA SER A 46 14.64 22.24 23.06
C SER A 46 14.91 21.66 21.68
N GLY A 47 14.02 20.79 21.20
CA GLY A 47 14.15 20.15 19.91
C GLY A 47 13.55 18.74 19.86
N MET A 48 13.82 18.07 18.76
CA MET A 48 13.37 16.72 18.47
C MET A 48 14.53 15.73 18.55
N VAL A 49 14.29 14.57 19.16
CA VAL A 49 15.26 13.48 19.28
C VAL A 49 14.58 12.13 18.99
N LEU A 50 15.37 11.19 18.48
CA LEU A 50 14.90 9.82 18.27
C LEU A 50 14.82 9.09 19.61
N MET A 51 13.67 8.47 19.88
CA MET A 51 13.45 7.56 21.00
C MET A 51 13.23 6.15 20.47
N VAL A 52 13.87 5.16 21.10
CA VAL A 52 13.84 3.77 20.65
C VAL A 52 13.26 2.85 21.73
N LEU A 53 12.21 2.11 21.34
CA LEU A 53 11.64 0.99 22.10
C LEU A 53 12.22 -0.31 21.57
N TRP A 54 12.58 -1.19 22.50
CA TRP A 54 13.19 -2.49 22.21
C TRP A 54 12.49 -3.58 23.02
N GLY A 55 12.43 -4.79 22.46
CA GLY A 55 12.10 -5.96 23.25
C GLY A 55 10.64 -5.99 23.70
N SER A 56 10.44 -6.43 24.95
CA SER A 56 9.15 -6.47 25.63
C SER A 56 8.46 -5.11 25.77
N LEU A 57 9.20 -3.99 25.73
CA LEU A 57 8.59 -2.66 25.75
C LEU A 57 7.75 -2.38 24.50
N CYS A 58 8.05 -3.03 23.38
CA CYS A 58 7.26 -2.88 22.17
C CYS A 58 5.80 -3.33 22.35
N PRO A 59 5.49 -4.60 22.66
CA PRO A 59 4.10 -5.01 22.89
C PRO A 59 3.45 -4.29 24.07
N GLU A 60 4.21 -3.90 25.10
CA GLU A 60 3.69 -3.19 26.27
C GLU A 60 3.23 -1.76 25.94
N TRP A 61 4.02 -0.99 25.18
CA TRP A 61 3.81 0.45 25.01
C TRP A 61 3.38 0.88 23.61
N TYR A 62 3.74 0.12 22.57
CA TYR A 62 3.61 0.59 21.19
C TYR A 62 2.16 0.95 20.83
N HIS A 63 1.16 0.18 21.28
CA HIS A 63 -0.24 0.50 20.99
C HIS A 63 -0.71 1.82 21.67
N SER A 64 -0.32 2.02 22.93
CA SER A 64 -0.71 3.17 23.75
C SER A 64 0.02 4.46 23.37
N MET A 65 1.26 4.35 22.90
CA MET A 65 2.05 5.49 22.41
C MET A 65 1.56 5.95 21.03
N LYS A 66 0.58 6.85 21.02
CA LYS A 66 0.02 7.47 19.80
C LYS A 66 0.71 8.80 19.51
N ILE A 67 0.74 9.22 18.25
CA ILE A 67 1.16 10.57 17.87
C ILE A 67 0.34 11.60 18.66
N GLY A 68 1.00 12.63 19.18
CA GLY A 68 0.44 13.66 20.07
C GLY A 68 0.48 13.31 21.56
N THR A 69 0.73 12.04 21.93
CA THR A 69 0.79 11.64 23.34
C THR A 69 2.01 12.27 24.02
N VAL A 70 1.81 12.81 25.22
CA VAL A 70 2.88 13.35 26.06
C VAL A 70 3.37 12.29 27.05
N LEU A 71 4.68 12.10 27.10
CA LEU A 71 5.35 11.13 27.96
C LEU A 71 6.19 11.85 29.01
N LEU A 72 6.19 11.31 30.23
CA LEU A 72 7.21 11.52 31.23
C LEU A 72 8.13 10.31 31.25
N LEU A 73 9.41 10.55 30.94
CA LEU A 73 10.45 9.54 30.88
C LEU A 73 11.42 9.76 32.05
N GLU A 74 11.66 8.71 32.83
CA GLU A 74 12.66 8.71 33.90
C GLU A 74 13.56 7.48 33.75
N LYS A 75 14.79 7.55 34.26
CA LYS A 75 15.76 6.43 34.18
C LYS A 75 16.01 5.94 32.74
N TYR A 76 15.91 6.83 31.76
CA TYR A 76 16.27 6.54 30.37
C TYR A 76 17.78 6.64 30.15
N ALA A 77 18.28 6.02 29.09
CA ALA A 77 19.67 6.16 28.66
C ALA A 77 19.78 7.04 27.41
N VAL A 78 20.90 7.75 27.26
CA VAL A 78 21.26 8.46 26.03
C VAL A 78 22.41 7.70 25.37
N LYS A 79 22.29 7.43 24.08
CA LYS A 79 23.31 6.74 23.29
C LYS A 79 23.66 7.56 22.06
N LYS A 80 24.82 7.29 21.46
CA LYS A 80 25.13 7.78 20.13
C LYS A 80 24.13 7.19 19.14
N SER A 81 23.53 8.04 18.31
CA SER A 81 22.65 7.58 17.25
C SER A 81 23.46 6.83 16.21
N VAL A 82 23.10 5.57 15.97
CA VAL A 82 23.74 4.71 14.94
C VAL A 82 22.87 4.65 13.67
N SER A 83 21.63 5.14 13.75
CA SER A 83 20.67 5.08 12.65
C SER A 83 20.77 6.30 11.74
N SER A 84 21.65 6.23 10.74
CA SER A 84 21.60 7.11 9.56
C SER A 84 20.34 6.88 8.70
N ILE A 85 19.74 5.68 8.79
CA ILE A 85 18.64 5.21 7.94
C ILE A 85 17.29 5.90 8.22
N ILE A 86 17.10 6.51 9.40
CA ILE A 86 15.80 7.02 9.88
C ILE A 86 15.68 8.55 9.74
N GLN A 87 16.71 9.18 9.16
CA GLN A 87 16.94 10.62 9.23
C GLN A 87 16.26 11.43 8.12
N SER A 88 15.59 10.78 7.17
CA SER A 88 14.72 11.46 6.21
C SER A 88 13.38 11.81 6.87
N SER A 89 13.36 12.86 7.69
CA SER A 89 12.16 13.66 7.89
C SER A 89 12.34 14.98 7.13
N PRO A 90 11.25 15.68 6.77
CA PRO A 90 11.37 16.98 6.12
C PRO A 90 12.27 17.89 6.95
N GLU A 91 13.16 18.61 6.26
CA GLU A 91 14.01 19.67 6.84
C GLU A 91 13.17 20.83 7.41
N ASP A 92 11.85 20.80 7.17
CA ASP A 92 10.89 21.89 7.39
C ASP A 92 10.24 21.94 8.78
N LEU A 93 10.61 21.06 9.72
CA LEU A 93 10.23 21.33 11.10
C LEU A 93 11.10 22.48 11.59
N HIS A 94 10.49 23.61 11.96
CA HIS A 94 11.13 24.76 12.62
C HIS A 94 11.71 24.41 14.01
N MET A 95 12.15 23.17 14.21
CA MET A 95 12.58 22.60 15.45
C MET A 95 13.91 21.88 15.26
N LYS A 96 14.87 22.23 16.11
CA LYS A 96 16.22 21.65 16.10
C LYS A 96 16.16 20.12 16.26
N ARG A 97 16.75 19.38 15.32
CA ARG A 97 16.86 17.92 15.39
C ARG A 97 18.19 17.49 15.98
N PHE A 98 18.16 16.67 17.03
CA PHE A 98 19.34 16.05 17.62
C PHE A 98 19.60 14.70 16.95
N SER A 99 20.42 14.70 15.90
CA SER A 99 20.72 13.50 15.09
C SER A 99 21.88 12.66 15.62
N SER A 100 22.74 13.21 16.47
CA SER A 100 23.93 12.54 17.01
C SER A 100 23.64 11.62 18.20
N ILE A 101 22.46 11.75 18.81
CA ILE A 101 22.05 11.00 19.99
C ILE A 101 20.67 10.37 19.81
N GLU A 102 20.39 9.31 20.58
CA GLU A 102 19.08 8.69 20.71
C GLU A 102 18.75 8.43 22.20
N ILE A 103 17.47 8.49 22.53
CA ILE A 103 16.93 8.09 23.83
C ILE A 103 16.61 6.60 23.76
N ALA A 104 17.30 5.79 24.57
CA ALA A 104 17.05 4.37 24.69
C ALA A 104 16.30 4.07 25.99
N LEU A 105 15.12 3.44 25.87
CA LEU A 105 14.28 3.09 27.02
C LEU A 105 14.59 1.69 27.60
N ASN A 106 15.69 1.07 27.20
CA ASN A 106 16.01 -0.34 27.45
C ASN A 106 15.63 -0.83 28.87
N VAL A 107 15.13 -2.07 28.91
CA VAL A 107 14.94 -2.86 30.14
C VAL A 107 16.31 -3.28 30.68
N ARG A 108 17.03 -2.37 31.33
CA ARG A 108 18.20 -2.70 32.17
C ARG A 108 17.87 -2.36 33.61
N ASP A 109 18.69 -2.80 34.55
CA ASP A 109 18.52 -2.44 35.96
C ASP A 109 19.15 -1.05 36.23
N PRO A 110 18.38 -0.02 36.65
CA PRO A 110 16.93 -0.02 36.84
C PRO A 110 16.16 0.31 35.54
N PRO A 111 14.96 -0.28 35.33
CA PRO A 111 14.19 -0.07 34.10
C PRO A 111 13.78 1.39 33.92
N ALA A 112 13.72 1.82 32.66
CA ALA A 112 13.14 3.12 32.33
C ALA A 112 11.70 3.18 32.84
N LYS A 113 11.33 4.29 33.47
CA LYS A 113 9.94 4.58 33.85
C LYS A 113 9.31 5.43 32.78
N ILE A 114 8.20 4.94 32.23
CA ILE A 114 7.45 5.59 31.18
C ILE A 114 6.06 5.87 31.76
N ASN A 115 5.63 7.12 31.72
CA ASN A 115 4.29 7.51 32.13
C ASN A 115 3.63 8.35 31.03
N ILE A 116 2.41 8.03 30.65
CA ILE A 116 1.61 8.88 29.76
C ILE A 116 0.97 9.99 30.60
N ILE A 117 1.22 11.25 30.22
CA ILE A 117 0.58 12.40 30.84
C ILE A 117 -0.76 12.65 30.11
N PRO A 118 -1.90 12.60 30.82
CA PRO A 118 -3.20 12.93 30.23
C PRO A 118 -3.25 14.38 29.73
N GLU A 119 -3.98 14.63 28.65
CA GLU A 119 -4.07 15.95 28.00
C GLU A 119 -4.42 17.08 28.98
N HIS A 120 -5.39 16.86 29.86
CA HIS A 120 -5.83 17.85 30.86
C HIS A 120 -4.79 18.19 31.94
N LYS A 121 -3.73 17.37 32.07
CA LYS A 121 -2.61 17.63 32.98
C LYS A 121 -1.41 18.28 32.29
N ILE A 122 -1.48 18.45 30.97
CA ILE A 122 -0.43 19.12 30.20
C ILE A 122 -0.51 20.60 30.51
N LYS A 123 0.63 21.17 30.94
CA LYS A 123 0.69 22.57 31.31
C LYS A 123 1.31 23.42 30.19
N PRO A 124 0.71 24.56 29.81
CA PRO A 124 1.22 25.41 28.73
C PRO A 124 2.67 25.86 28.92
N GLU A 125 3.12 26.04 30.16
CA GLU A 125 4.50 26.44 30.46
C GLU A 125 5.56 25.42 30.05
N TRP A 126 5.18 24.17 29.77
CA TRP A 126 6.11 23.16 29.24
C TRP A 126 6.49 23.42 27.79
N LYS A 127 5.73 24.27 27.07
CA LYS A 127 5.97 24.67 25.68
C LYS A 127 6.26 23.46 24.77
N LEU A 128 5.51 22.37 24.96
CA LEU A 128 5.64 21.19 24.12
C LEU A 128 5.16 21.53 22.70
N PRO A 129 5.89 21.11 21.65
CA PRO A 129 5.53 21.39 20.28
C PRO A 129 4.23 20.70 19.88
N GLU A 130 3.46 21.34 18.99
CA GLU A 130 2.26 20.75 18.40
C GLU A 130 2.62 19.73 17.29
N VAL A 131 1.69 18.81 17.01
CA VAL A 131 1.85 17.89 15.88
C VAL A 131 1.42 18.63 14.62
N GLU A 132 2.38 18.87 13.74
CA GLU A 132 2.16 19.52 12.45
C GLU A 132 1.88 18.49 11.35
N TYR A 133 1.07 18.90 10.38
CA TYR A 133 0.74 18.13 9.19
C TYR A 133 1.05 18.97 7.97
N GLN A 134 1.47 18.32 6.89
CA GLN A 134 1.85 18.93 5.62
C GLN A 134 0.93 18.39 4.53
N PHE A 135 -0.36 18.73 4.60
CA PHE A 135 -1.31 18.29 3.59
C PHE A 135 -0.97 18.88 2.23
N VAL A 136 -1.09 18.07 1.19
CA VAL A 136 -0.93 18.48 -0.21
C VAL A 136 -2.14 18.02 -1.01
N THR A 137 -2.54 18.84 -1.98
CA THR A 137 -3.59 18.47 -2.93
C THR A 137 -2.99 17.74 -4.13
N ARG A 138 -3.84 17.05 -4.90
CA ARG A 138 -3.37 16.34 -6.08
C ARG A 138 -2.81 17.30 -7.12
N SER A 139 -3.39 18.50 -7.27
CA SER A 139 -2.88 19.56 -8.15
C SER A 139 -1.52 20.14 -7.74
N GLU A 140 -1.08 19.92 -6.50
CA GLU A 140 0.21 20.35 -5.98
C GLU A 140 1.28 19.25 -6.05
N LEU A 141 0.89 17.97 -6.07
CA LEU A 141 1.78 16.82 -5.95
C LEU A 141 2.95 16.84 -6.94
N ASP A 142 2.69 17.16 -8.20
CA ASP A 142 3.71 17.14 -9.26
C ASP A 142 4.78 18.24 -9.09
N LYS A 143 4.57 19.20 -8.18
CA LYS A 143 5.52 20.26 -7.84
C LYS A 143 6.46 19.87 -6.70
N LEU A 144 6.15 18.78 -5.98
CA LEU A 144 6.96 18.32 -4.85
C LEU A 144 8.20 17.59 -5.34
N ALA A 145 9.31 17.74 -4.61
CA ALA A 145 10.57 17.11 -4.97
C ALA A 145 10.56 15.60 -4.69
N GLN A 146 11.38 14.86 -5.44
CA GLN A 146 11.67 13.45 -5.18
C GLN A 146 12.12 13.23 -3.74
N ASN A 147 11.57 12.20 -3.07
CA ASN A 147 11.77 11.88 -1.64
C ASN A 147 11.23 12.90 -0.63
N GLN A 148 10.54 13.96 -1.05
CA GLN A 148 9.82 14.83 -0.12
C GLN A 148 8.71 14.05 0.59
N PHE A 149 8.38 14.44 1.82
CA PHE A 149 7.26 13.87 2.56
C PHE A 149 6.04 14.79 2.52
N CYS A 150 4.85 14.21 2.46
CA CYS A 150 3.60 14.95 2.50
C CYS A 150 2.50 14.13 3.17
N ASP A 151 1.42 14.82 3.55
CA ASP A 151 0.19 14.22 4.01
C ASP A 151 -0.89 14.40 2.94
N ILE A 152 -1.80 13.44 2.83
CA ILE A 152 -2.92 13.51 1.88
C ILE A 152 -4.22 13.08 2.54
N ILE A 153 -5.31 13.59 1.99
CA ILE A 153 -6.67 13.10 2.23
C ILE A 153 -7.37 12.98 0.89
N GLY A 154 -8.20 11.95 0.74
CA GLY A 154 -9.15 11.92 -0.36
C GLY A 154 -10.13 10.76 -0.31
N LEU A 155 -10.96 10.67 -1.33
CA LEU A 155 -11.91 9.59 -1.57
C LEU A 155 -11.25 8.47 -2.37
N VAL A 156 -11.33 7.24 -1.89
CA VAL A 156 -10.77 6.07 -2.57
C VAL A 156 -11.63 5.70 -3.78
N GLN A 157 -11.03 5.63 -4.96
CA GLN A 157 -11.70 5.17 -6.20
C GLN A 157 -11.23 3.78 -6.66
N TYR A 158 -9.95 3.47 -6.45
CA TYR A 158 -9.37 2.19 -6.85
C TYR A 158 -8.67 1.53 -5.67
N VAL A 159 -8.90 0.23 -5.49
CA VAL A 159 -8.15 -0.60 -4.54
C VAL A 159 -7.68 -1.87 -5.24
N GLY A 160 -6.39 -1.99 -5.50
CA GLY A 160 -5.79 -3.15 -6.13
C GLY A 160 -5.71 -4.38 -5.24
N ARG A 161 -5.36 -5.52 -5.84
CA ARG A 161 -5.06 -6.74 -5.09
C ARG A 161 -3.85 -6.53 -4.18
N VAL A 162 -3.84 -7.28 -3.09
CA VAL A 162 -2.65 -7.35 -2.23
C VAL A 162 -1.59 -8.19 -2.93
N GLU A 163 -0.39 -7.63 -3.02
CA GLU A 163 0.78 -8.14 -3.70
C GLU A 163 1.95 -8.25 -2.71
N ARG A 164 2.96 -9.05 -3.08
CA ARG A 164 4.20 -9.24 -2.33
C ARG A 164 5.41 -8.94 -3.21
N LYS A 165 6.40 -8.26 -2.65
CA LYS A 165 7.71 -8.04 -3.28
C LYS A 165 8.84 -8.51 -2.37
N LYS A 166 9.79 -9.28 -2.90
CA LYS A 166 10.99 -9.70 -2.15
C LYS A 166 11.76 -8.49 -1.62
N LYS A 167 12.26 -8.60 -0.39
CA LYS A 167 13.16 -7.59 0.18
C LYS A 167 14.55 -7.79 -0.42
N LYS A 168 15.14 -6.72 -0.94
CA LYS A 168 16.51 -6.76 -1.48
C LYS A 168 17.48 -7.34 -0.42
N GLY A 169 18.26 -8.35 -0.82
CA GLY A 169 19.25 -9.01 0.04
C GLY A 169 18.69 -10.01 1.07
N CYS A 170 17.39 -10.34 1.03
CA CYS A 170 16.79 -11.37 1.88
C CYS A 170 16.06 -12.38 1.00
N VAL A 171 16.45 -13.66 1.07
CA VAL A 171 15.92 -14.71 0.18
C VAL A 171 14.44 -15.01 0.46
N ASP A 172 14.02 -14.98 1.73
CA ASP A 172 12.68 -15.41 2.16
C ASP A 172 11.83 -14.31 2.84
N ASP A 173 12.22 -13.03 2.69
CA ASP A 173 11.50 -11.92 3.31
C ASP A 173 10.80 -11.06 2.27
N PHE A 174 9.55 -10.67 2.57
CA PHE A 174 8.65 -10.01 1.62
C PHE A 174 8.04 -8.76 2.23
N TRP A 175 7.91 -7.72 1.42
CA TRP A 175 6.99 -6.63 1.68
C TRP A 175 5.62 -6.97 1.12
N THR A 176 4.58 -6.72 1.90
CA THR A 176 3.18 -6.81 1.44
C THR A 176 2.68 -5.41 1.13
N TYR A 177 2.06 -5.23 -0.04
CA TYR A 177 1.59 -3.93 -0.50
C TYR A 177 0.39 -4.06 -1.43
N ARG A 178 -0.21 -2.93 -1.83
CA ARG A 178 -1.17 -2.84 -2.93
C ARG A 178 -1.22 -1.42 -3.49
N TRP A 179 -1.76 -1.28 -4.69
CA TRP A 179 -2.01 0.01 -5.30
C TRP A 179 -3.36 0.57 -4.90
N VAL A 180 -3.42 1.88 -4.63
CA VAL A 180 -4.66 2.59 -4.29
C VAL A 180 -4.72 3.89 -5.08
N HIS A 181 -5.90 4.22 -5.62
CA HIS A 181 -6.15 5.56 -6.17
C HIS A 181 -7.09 6.35 -5.28
N VAL A 182 -6.71 7.60 -5.04
CA VAL A 182 -7.44 8.52 -4.19
C VAL A 182 -7.65 9.84 -4.94
N VAL A 183 -8.83 10.44 -4.82
CA VAL A 183 -9.15 11.75 -5.42
C VAL A 183 -9.53 12.77 -4.35
N ASP A 184 -9.22 14.04 -4.60
CA ASP A 184 -9.54 15.14 -3.68
C ASP A 184 -10.33 16.28 -4.32
N GLY A 185 -10.68 16.15 -5.60
CA GLY A 185 -11.43 17.16 -6.34
C GLY A 185 -10.59 18.29 -6.95
N THR A 186 -9.28 18.29 -6.74
CA THR A 186 -8.40 19.36 -7.24
C THR A 186 -7.80 19.08 -8.61
N SER A 187 -7.94 17.84 -9.10
CA SER A 187 -7.43 17.36 -10.39
C SER A 187 -8.28 16.19 -10.89
N GLU A 188 -8.34 16.01 -12.21
CA GLU A 188 -8.93 14.83 -12.86
C GLU A 188 -8.08 13.57 -12.68
N GLN A 189 -6.77 13.73 -12.43
CA GLN A 189 -5.90 12.60 -12.11
C GLN A 189 -6.01 12.25 -10.63
N PRO A 190 -6.00 10.96 -10.25
CA PRO A 190 -5.93 10.59 -8.85
C PRO A 190 -4.51 10.71 -8.30
N PHE A 191 -4.38 10.72 -6.97
CA PHE A 191 -3.18 10.25 -6.30
C PHE A 191 -2.99 8.77 -6.60
N ILE A 192 -1.82 8.41 -7.15
CA ILE A 192 -1.41 7.02 -7.33
C ILE A 192 -0.57 6.63 -6.13
N ILE A 193 -0.96 5.58 -5.40
CA ILE A 193 -0.34 5.22 -4.12
C ILE A 193 0.13 3.77 -4.10
N GLU A 194 1.42 3.55 -3.94
CA GLU A 194 2.03 2.26 -3.58
C GLU A 194 1.95 2.10 -2.04
N LEU A 195 0.90 1.43 -1.58
CA LEU A 195 0.60 1.34 -0.15
C LEU A 195 1.14 0.05 0.46
N PHE A 196 2.14 0.13 1.35
CA PHE A 196 2.61 -1.03 2.10
C PHE A 196 1.75 -1.30 3.33
N SER A 197 1.66 -2.58 3.70
CA SER A 197 1.18 -2.96 5.03
C SER A 197 2.10 -2.36 6.09
N THR A 198 1.59 -1.37 6.82
CA THR A 198 2.26 -0.78 7.98
C THR A 198 1.88 -1.55 9.25
N SER A 199 2.19 -1.01 10.44
CA SER A 199 1.71 -1.58 11.72
C SER A 199 0.25 -1.27 12.03
N GLN A 200 -0.56 -1.04 11.00
CA GLN A 200 -2.01 -0.84 11.06
C GLN A 200 -2.71 -1.84 10.13
N PRO A 201 -2.57 -3.16 10.36
CA PRO A 201 -3.08 -4.20 9.46
C PRO A 201 -4.60 -4.13 9.30
N ASP A 202 -5.34 -3.80 10.36
CA ASP A 202 -6.80 -3.69 10.29
C ASP A 202 -7.24 -2.58 9.33
N ILE A 203 -6.55 -1.44 9.36
CA ILE A 203 -6.82 -0.33 8.43
C ILE A 203 -6.40 -0.73 7.01
N PHE A 204 -5.25 -1.40 6.88
CA PHE A 204 -4.77 -1.88 5.60
C PHE A 204 -5.77 -2.86 4.96
N GLU A 205 -6.40 -3.77 5.69
CA GLU A 205 -7.39 -4.67 5.09
C GLU A 205 -8.74 -3.98 4.81
N GLN A 206 -9.07 -2.92 5.56
CA GLN A 206 -10.38 -2.23 5.50
C GLN A 206 -10.44 -1.01 4.57
N ILE A 207 -9.42 -0.73 3.76
CA ILE A 207 -9.57 0.31 2.72
C ILE A 207 -10.43 -0.26 1.60
N TYR A 208 -11.56 0.39 1.37
CA TYR A 208 -12.50 0.08 0.31
C TYR A 208 -12.78 1.33 -0.52
N PRO A 209 -13.20 1.19 -1.79
CA PRO A 209 -13.69 2.33 -2.54
C PRO A 209 -14.82 3.06 -1.81
N MET A 210 -14.98 4.35 -2.11
CA MET A 210 -15.92 5.27 -1.45
C MET A 210 -15.63 5.55 0.03
N SER A 211 -14.54 5.01 0.59
CA SER A 211 -14.04 5.44 1.90
C SER A 211 -13.10 6.64 1.76
N TYR A 212 -13.03 7.45 2.81
CA TYR A 212 -11.99 8.46 2.96
C TYR A 212 -10.71 7.77 3.39
N LEU A 213 -9.60 8.16 2.79
CA LEU A 213 -8.27 7.72 3.18
C LEU A 213 -7.43 8.94 3.51
N VAL A 214 -6.89 8.97 4.73
CA VAL A 214 -5.85 9.90 5.14
C VAL A 214 -4.55 9.11 5.30
N CYS A 215 -3.50 9.56 4.63
CA CYS A 215 -2.17 9.01 4.79
C CYS A 215 -1.22 10.14 5.15
N THR A 216 -0.54 10.02 6.29
CA THR A 216 0.47 10.99 6.71
C THR A 216 1.87 10.50 6.36
N GLN A 217 2.84 11.40 6.26
CA GLN A 217 4.26 11.12 6.05
C GLN A 217 4.49 10.18 4.87
N MET A 218 3.72 10.37 3.79
CA MET A 218 3.90 9.65 2.52
C MET A 218 5.11 10.20 1.79
N ARG A 219 5.90 9.34 1.16
CA ARG A 219 7.07 9.75 0.40
C ARG A 219 6.71 9.94 -1.07
N VAL A 220 7.09 11.07 -1.63
CA VAL A 220 6.96 11.39 -3.06
C VAL A 220 8.00 10.60 -3.85
N GLU A 221 7.54 9.92 -4.88
CA GLU A 221 8.35 9.21 -5.86
C GLU A 221 8.02 9.72 -7.26
N GLN A 222 9.05 10.02 -8.04
CA GLN A 222 9.01 10.52 -9.39
C GLN A 222 9.71 9.48 -10.27
N ASN A 223 8.94 8.85 -11.13
CA ASN A 223 9.50 7.99 -12.17
C ASN A 223 9.72 8.85 -13.41
N ILE A 224 10.94 9.38 -13.57
CA ILE A 224 11.32 10.21 -14.71
C ILE A 224 11.75 9.29 -15.85
N SER A 225 10.99 9.28 -16.95
CA SER A 225 11.44 8.64 -18.19
C SER A 225 12.57 9.46 -18.84
N GLU A 226 13.38 8.83 -19.69
CA GLU A 226 14.44 9.52 -20.44
C GLU A 226 13.93 10.66 -21.32
N ASN A 227 12.64 10.64 -21.68
CA ASN A 227 11.98 11.68 -22.48
C ASN A 227 11.49 12.88 -21.64
N GLY A 228 11.81 12.91 -20.34
CA GLY A 228 11.37 13.96 -19.41
C GLY A 228 9.90 13.83 -18.96
N SER A 229 9.17 12.81 -19.42
CA SER A 229 7.81 12.53 -18.95
C SER A 229 7.89 11.80 -17.61
N GLY A 230 7.77 12.54 -16.51
CA GLY A 230 7.74 11.99 -15.16
C GLY A 230 6.34 11.58 -14.73
N ALA A 231 6.20 10.42 -14.10
CA ALA A 231 4.98 10.06 -13.38
C ALA A 231 5.25 10.13 -11.87
N THR A 232 4.52 11.01 -11.18
CA THR A 232 4.59 11.15 -9.73
C THR A 232 3.62 10.20 -9.05
N TYR A 233 4.10 9.49 -8.03
CA TYR A 233 3.28 8.65 -7.16
C TYR A 233 3.73 8.79 -5.70
N LEU A 234 2.90 8.28 -4.80
CA LEU A 234 3.20 8.26 -3.36
C LEU A 234 3.48 6.83 -2.91
N THR A 235 4.46 6.65 -2.03
CA THR A 235 4.73 5.37 -1.38
C THR A 235 4.83 5.56 0.13
N THR A 236 4.46 4.54 0.91
CA THR A 236 4.52 4.66 2.37
C THR A 236 5.96 4.82 2.86
N SER A 237 6.17 5.63 3.89
CA SER A 237 7.43 5.75 4.61
C SER A 237 7.47 4.87 5.87
N MET A 238 8.56 4.96 6.63
CA MET A 238 8.64 4.32 7.96
C MET A 238 7.68 4.92 8.97
N LYS A 239 7.30 6.19 8.79
CA LYS A 239 6.50 6.97 9.73
C LYS A 239 5.05 7.14 9.28
N THR A 240 4.69 6.57 8.12
CA THR A 240 3.33 6.67 7.59
C THR A 240 2.30 6.17 8.59
N GLN A 241 1.29 6.99 8.84
CA GLN A 241 0.06 6.58 9.53
C GLN A 241 -1.11 6.68 8.56
N MET A 242 -2.01 5.71 8.64
CA MET A 242 -3.21 5.63 7.81
C MET A 242 -4.46 5.77 8.67
N PHE A 243 -5.47 6.44 8.15
CA PHE A 243 -6.80 6.53 8.76
C PHE A 243 -7.85 6.40 7.66
N ILE A 244 -8.91 5.64 7.94
CA ILE A 244 -10.06 5.47 7.06
C ILE A 244 -11.33 6.06 7.67
N THR A 245 -12.41 6.16 6.88
CA THR A 245 -13.73 6.61 7.37
C THR A 245 -14.09 5.98 8.72
N GLY A 246 -14.52 6.80 9.68
CA GLY A 246 -14.81 6.38 11.05
C GLY A 246 -13.62 6.47 12.01
N TRP A 247 -12.38 6.58 11.52
CA TRP A 247 -11.16 6.64 12.32
C TRP A 247 -10.54 8.03 12.42
N HIS A 248 -11.19 9.03 11.83
CA HIS A 248 -10.75 10.44 11.85
C HIS A 248 -11.17 11.19 13.12
N LYS A 249 -12.11 10.67 13.92
CA LYS A 249 -12.69 11.39 15.06
C LYS A 249 -11.60 11.80 16.07
N GLY A 250 -11.55 13.09 16.40
CA GLY A 250 -10.60 13.64 17.37
C GLY A 250 -9.18 13.83 16.83
N LYS A 251 -8.95 13.68 15.52
CA LYS A 251 -7.64 13.92 14.92
C LYS A 251 -7.40 15.43 14.71
N PRO A 252 -6.23 15.96 15.11
CA PRO A 252 -5.95 17.39 15.03
C PRO A 252 -5.90 17.92 13.59
N TYR A 253 -5.51 17.08 12.63
CA TYR A 253 -5.47 17.45 11.20
C TYR A 253 -6.82 17.85 10.61
N ILE A 254 -7.95 17.57 11.28
CA ILE A 254 -9.26 18.03 10.79
C ILE A 254 -9.28 19.55 10.64
N ARG A 255 -8.48 20.30 11.40
CA ARG A 255 -8.42 21.76 11.31
C ARG A 255 -7.59 22.28 10.13
N ASP A 256 -6.90 21.40 9.41
CA ASP A 256 -6.08 21.79 8.27
C ASP A 256 -6.93 22.38 7.13
N PRO A 257 -6.55 23.52 6.51
CA PRO A 257 -7.34 24.16 5.46
C PRO A 257 -7.59 23.29 4.23
N LYS A 258 -6.64 22.42 3.85
CA LYS A 258 -6.79 21.51 2.69
C LYS A 258 -7.71 20.36 3.04
N VAL A 259 -7.66 19.87 4.27
CA VAL A 259 -8.63 18.89 4.79
C VAL A 259 -10.04 19.48 4.82
N GLN A 260 -10.20 20.72 5.28
CA GLN A 260 -11.50 21.41 5.26
C GLN A 260 -12.02 21.63 3.83
N SER A 261 -11.15 22.03 2.90
CA SER A 261 -11.50 22.16 1.48
C SER A 261 -11.98 20.83 0.89
N PHE A 262 -11.29 19.73 1.17
CA PHE A 262 -11.73 18.39 0.75
C PHE A 262 -13.10 18.01 1.33
N ILE A 263 -13.32 18.24 2.63
CA ILE A 263 -14.61 17.96 3.28
C ILE A 263 -15.73 18.78 2.63
N GLN A 264 -15.47 20.04 2.30
CA GLN A 264 -16.44 20.89 1.64
C GLN A 264 -16.72 20.43 0.20
N TRP A 265 -15.68 20.04 -0.54
CA TRP A 265 -15.82 19.45 -1.87
C TRP A 265 -16.66 18.17 -1.83
N MET A 266 -16.42 17.27 -0.87
CA MET A 266 -17.21 16.04 -0.71
C MET A 266 -18.70 16.31 -0.50
N ARG A 267 -19.07 17.41 0.18
CA ARG A 267 -20.48 17.79 0.39
C ARG A 267 -21.20 18.22 -0.89
N THR A 268 -20.46 18.63 -1.92
CA THR A 268 -21.05 19.02 -3.20
C THR A 268 -21.14 17.85 -4.19
N GLN A 269 -20.65 16.67 -3.82
CA GLN A 269 -20.64 15.51 -4.70
C GLN A 269 -21.91 14.69 -4.57
N GLU A 270 -22.45 14.23 -5.71
CA GLU A 270 -23.48 13.19 -5.73
C GLU A 270 -22.82 11.81 -5.73
N GLU A 271 -23.21 10.94 -4.80
CA GLU A 271 -22.61 9.61 -4.63
C GLU A 271 -22.66 8.77 -5.93
N ALA A 272 -23.77 8.88 -6.68
CA ALA A 272 -23.97 8.18 -7.95
C ALA A 272 -22.89 8.52 -9.00
N SER A 273 -22.35 9.74 -9.00
CA SER A 273 -21.38 10.20 -10.01
C SER A 273 -20.01 9.50 -9.91
N TYR A 274 -19.70 8.88 -8.77
CA TYR A 274 -18.44 8.17 -8.54
C TYR A 274 -18.57 6.65 -8.65
N MET A 275 -19.78 6.10 -8.52
CA MET A 275 -19.99 4.65 -8.55
C MET A 275 -19.51 4.00 -9.84
N ASP A 276 -19.66 4.69 -10.98
CA ASP A 276 -19.19 4.19 -12.29
C ASP A 276 -17.65 4.22 -12.44
N LYS A 277 -16.95 4.96 -11.58
CA LYS A 277 -15.49 5.12 -11.60
C LYS A 277 -14.77 4.25 -10.57
N VAL A 278 -15.54 3.56 -9.72
CA VAL A 278 -15.02 2.74 -8.64
C VAL A 278 -14.58 1.37 -9.15
N VAL A 279 -13.37 0.96 -8.78
CA VAL A 279 -12.83 -0.35 -9.15
C VAL A 279 -12.16 -1.02 -7.95
N ILE A 280 -12.48 -2.28 -7.70
CA ILE A 280 -11.86 -3.09 -6.65
C ILE A 280 -11.21 -4.34 -7.24
N GLY A 281 -10.03 -4.67 -6.73
CA GLY A 281 -9.20 -5.75 -7.23
C GLY A 281 -8.44 -5.38 -8.51
N GLY A 282 -8.21 -6.39 -9.34
CA GLY A 282 -7.30 -6.27 -10.49
C GLY A 282 -5.83 -6.08 -10.09
N TYR A 283 -4.98 -6.05 -11.11
CA TYR A 283 -3.57 -5.72 -10.98
C TYR A 283 -3.37 -4.32 -11.54
N TYR A 284 -2.79 -3.43 -10.76
CA TYR A 284 -2.42 -2.11 -11.24
C TYR A 284 -0.95 -2.08 -11.59
N ARG A 285 -0.66 -1.44 -12.72
CA ARG A 285 0.68 -1.36 -13.25
C ARG A 285 1.17 0.08 -13.22
N PHE A 286 2.27 0.28 -12.50
CA PHE A 286 2.98 1.54 -12.45
C PHE A 286 4.48 1.33 -12.71
N PRO A 287 5.13 2.18 -13.54
CA PRO A 287 4.48 3.16 -14.42
C PRO A 287 3.59 2.47 -15.46
N PRO A 288 2.62 3.18 -16.06
CA PRO A 288 1.81 2.64 -17.15
C PRO A 288 2.69 2.07 -18.27
N LEU A 289 2.20 1.02 -18.95
CA LEU A 289 2.90 0.49 -20.11
C LEU A 289 3.01 1.56 -21.20
N PRO A 290 4.16 1.65 -21.89
CA PRO A 290 4.29 2.45 -23.09
C PRO A 290 3.23 2.06 -24.12
N ARG A 291 2.76 3.04 -24.91
CA ARG A 291 1.64 2.83 -25.85
C ARG A 291 2.05 2.03 -27.07
N THR A 292 3.35 1.99 -27.36
CA THR A 292 3.90 1.31 -28.51
C THR A 292 5.07 0.42 -28.12
N PHE A 293 5.27 -0.64 -28.89
CA PHE A 293 6.44 -1.51 -28.75
C PHE A 293 7.76 -0.72 -28.92
N ALA A 294 7.78 0.28 -29.81
CA ALA A 294 8.94 1.14 -30.01
C ALA A 294 9.29 1.96 -28.75
N GLU A 295 8.30 2.55 -28.06
CA GLU A 295 8.52 3.23 -26.78
C GLU A 295 8.93 2.25 -25.67
N TYR A 296 8.37 1.05 -25.69
CA TYR A 296 8.75 -0.02 -24.78
C TYR A 296 10.22 -0.41 -24.94
N CYS A 297 10.71 -0.59 -26.16
CA CYS A 297 12.11 -0.87 -26.45
C CYS A 297 13.06 0.28 -26.08
N LYS A 298 12.61 1.53 -26.16
CA LYS A 298 13.44 2.71 -25.83
C LYS A 298 13.71 2.85 -24.33
N ASN A 299 12.73 2.53 -23.49
CA ASN A 299 12.82 2.71 -22.03
C ASN A 299 13.38 1.47 -21.29
N MET A 300 13.87 0.47 -22.03
CA MET A 300 14.38 -0.79 -21.50
C MET A 300 15.89 -0.66 -21.21
N ASN A 301 16.24 -0.46 -19.94
CA ASN A 301 17.64 -0.44 -19.45
C ASN A 301 18.18 -1.85 -19.08
N GLU A 302 17.36 -2.89 -19.18
CA GLU A 302 17.78 -4.27 -18.95
C GLU A 302 17.93 -4.98 -20.30
N GLU A 303 19.03 -5.72 -20.48
CA GLU A 303 19.18 -6.65 -21.61
C GLU A 303 17.90 -7.50 -21.69
N LEU A 304 17.21 -7.45 -22.84
CA LEU A 304 16.11 -8.37 -23.11
C LEU A 304 16.70 -9.78 -23.14
N VAL A 305 16.73 -10.43 -21.98
CA VAL A 305 17.02 -11.85 -21.90
C VAL A 305 15.80 -12.54 -22.51
N LEU A 306 15.89 -12.80 -23.81
CA LEU A 306 14.95 -13.67 -24.50
C LEU A 306 15.09 -15.04 -23.86
N ILE A 307 14.11 -15.38 -23.03
CA ILE A 307 14.00 -16.70 -22.44
C ILE A 307 13.10 -17.57 -23.30
N SER A 308 13.47 -18.85 -23.40
CA SER A 308 12.64 -19.87 -24.02
C SER A 308 11.33 -20.07 -23.25
N ILE A 309 10.31 -20.61 -23.92
CA ILE A 309 9.04 -20.96 -23.25
C ILE A 309 9.28 -21.96 -22.09
N SER A 310 10.25 -22.85 -22.21
CA SER A 310 10.64 -23.77 -21.12
C SER A 310 11.26 -23.06 -19.91
N GLU A 311 11.87 -21.90 -20.10
CA GLU A 311 12.39 -21.10 -18.98
C GLU A 311 11.30 -20.26 -18.31
N ILE A 312 10.23 -19.91 -19.04
CA ILE A 312 9.05 -19.25 -18.47
C ILE A 312 8.42 -20.12 -17.37
N GLU A 313 8.34 -21.45 -17.58
CA GLU A 313 7.83 -22.38 -16.58
C GLU A 313 8.61 -22.29 -15.26
N LYS A 314 9.95 -22.31 -15.35
CA LYS A 314 10.84 -22.15 -14.18
C LYS A 314 10.64 -20.80 -13.48
N GLU A 315 10.40 -19.74 -14.26
CA GLU A 315 10.16 -18.41 -13.71
C GLU A 315 8.82 -18.31 -12.98
N ILE A 316 7.78 -18.96 -13.50
CA ILE A 316 6.47 -19.07 -12.85
C ILE A 316 6.59 -19.88 -11.55
N ASP A 317 7.31 -21.00 -11.58
CA ASP A 317 7.54 -21.86 -10.41
C ASP A 317 8.34 -21.16 -9.30
N SER A 318 9.13 -20.14 -9.65
CA SER A 318 9.91 -19.34 -8.68
C SER A 318 9.06 -18.32 -7.89
N LEU A 319 7.83 -18.06 -8.34
CA LEU A 319 6.95 -17.08 -7.73
C LEU A 319 6.34 -17.60 -6.43
N HIS A 320 6.42 -16.79 -5.39
CA HIS A 320 5.72 -17.07 -4.15
C HIS A 320 4.30 -16.50 -4.18
N TYR A 321 3.46 -16.96 -3.25
CA TYR A 321 2.11 -16.46 -3.07
C TYR A 321 2.05 -14.92 -3.11
N ARG A 322 1.21 -14.38 -4.00
CA ARG A 322 0.98 -12.94 -4.25
C ARG A 322 2.18 -12.16 -4.81
N GLU A 323 3.28 -12.82 -5.18
CA GLU A 323 4.26 -12.18 -6.05
C GLU A 323 3.71 -12.04 -7.47
N GLN A 324 4.26 -11.06 -8.20
CA GLN A 324 3.98 -10.86 -9.61
C GLN A 324 5.28 -10.77 -10.39
N LYS A 325 5.26 -11.28 -11.61
CA LYS A 325 6.31 -11.09 -12.59
C LYS A 325 5.68 -10.74 -13.92
N HIS A 326 6.31 -9.81 -14.61
CA HIS A 326 5.90 -9.38 -15.93
C HIS A 326 6.70 -10.14 -16.97
N ILE A 327 5.99 -10.76 -17.91
CA ILE A 327 6.57 -11.50 -19.03
C ILE A 327 6.03 -10.85 -20.30
N ALA A 328 6.93 -10.43 -21.18
CA ALA A 328 6.58 -9.94 -22.50
C ALA A 328 6.80 -11.05 -23.52
N PHE A 329 5.86 -11.22 -24.44
CA PHE A 329 5.97 -12.20 -25.51
C PHE A 329 6.29 -11.48 -26.82
N GLN A 330 7.29 -11.97 -27.53
CA GLN A 330 7.58 -11.58 -28.90
C GLN A 330 7.21 -12.75 -29.82
N GLY A 331 6.44 -12.48 -30.86
CA GLY A 331 6.02 -13.50 -31.81
C GLY A 331 5.56 -12.90 -33.13
N ILE A 332 5.46 -13.76 -34.14
CA ILE A 332 4.89 -13.41 -35.45
C ILE A 332 3.43 -13.88 -35.45
N ILE A 333 2.51 -12.97 -35.74
CA ILE A 333 1.11 -13.32 -35.93
C ILE A 333 1.01 -14.14 -37.21
N SER A 334 0.72 -15.44 -37.10
CA SER A 334 0.67 -16.37 -38.22
C SER A 334 -0.69 -16.42 -38.92
N ALA A 335 -1.78 -16.18 -38.19
CA ALA A 335 -3.14 -16.12 -38.71
C ALA A 335 -4.02 -15.26 -37.80
N ILE A 336 -5.06 -14.65 -38.38
CA ILE A 336 -6.08 -13.89 -37.66
C ILE A 336 -7.44 -14.46 -38.05
N ARG A 337 -8.27 -14.83 -37.07
CA ARG A 337 -9.66 -15.21 -37.29
C ARG A 337 -10.57 -14.16 -36.68
N CYS A 338 -11.29 -13.42 -37.53
CA CYS A 338 -12.34 -12.52 -37.07
C CYS A 338 -13.58 -13.34 -36.70
N VAL A 339 -14.02 -13.25 -35.44
CA VAL A 339 -15.25 -13.88 -34.97
C VAL A 339 -16.28 -12.79 -34.72
N SER A 340 -17.48 -12.92 -35.30
CA SER A 340 -18.56 -11.96 -35.07
C SER A 340 -19.12 -12.16 -33.66
N CYS A 341 -19.03 -11.12 -32.81
CA CYS A 341 -19.57 -11.12 -31.44
C CYS A 341 -21.09 -11.26 -31.36
N SER A 342 -21.81 -11.33 -32.49
CA SER A 342 -23.26 -11.55 -32.53
C SER A 342 -23.69 -13.00 -32.33
N SER A 343 -22.75 -13.96 -32.20
CA SER A 343 -23.07 -15.40 -32.15
C SER A 343 -22.59 -16.14 -30.89
N SER A 344 -21.96 -15.45 -29.93
CA SER A 344 -21.40 -16.08 -28.71
C SER A 344 -22.43 -16.41 -27.63
N SER A 345 -23.56 -16.99 -28.00
CA SER A 345 -24.52 -17.57 -27.04
C SER A 345 -24.87 -19.03 -27.31
N GLN A 346 -24.24 -19.71 -28.27
CA GLN A 346 -24.49 -21.14 -28.49
C GLN A 346 -23.26 -22.07 -28.52
N ASP A 347 -22.02 -21.60 -28.71
CA ASP A 347 -20.85 -22.49 -28.79
C ASP A 347 -20.01 -22.56 -27.51
N ALA A 348 -20.64 -22.37 -26.35
CA ALA A 348 -20.05 -22.71 -25.05
C ALA A 348 -20.48 -24.12 -24.58
N SER A 349 -20.47 -25.09 -25.49
CA SER A 349 -20.39 -26.51 -25.12
C SER A 349 -19.00 -27.00 -25.53
N GLY A 350 -18.21 -27.39 -24.53
CA GLY A 350 -16.82 -27.77 -24.72
C GLY A 350 -16.66 -28.93 -25.70
N GLU A 351 -16.09 -28.64 -26.86
CA GLU A 351 -15.39 -29.63 -27.66
C GLU A 351 -13.94 -29.19 -27.82
N SER A 352 -13.01 -30.07 -27.47
CA SER A 352 -11.57 -29.85 -27.61
C SER A 352 -11.20 -29.65 -29.07
N PRO A 353 -10.25 -28.76 -29.43
CA PRO A 353 -9.81 -28.65 -30.81
C PRO A 353 -9.12 -29.96 -31.25
N MET A 354 -9.75 -30.69 -32.17
CA MET A 354 -9.13 -31.84 -32.84
C MET A 354 -7.85 -31.39 -33.57
N GLN A 355 -6.78 -32.12 -33.36
CA GLN A 355 -5.55 -32.02 -34.15
C GLN A 355 -5.87 -32.35 -35.61
N ILE A 356 -5.43 -31.49 -36.54
CA ILE A 356 -5.45 -31.78 -37.97
C ILE A 356 -4.25 -32.68 -38.26
N GLU A 357 -4.48 -34.00 -38.33
CA GLU A 357 -3.56 -34.90 -39.00
C GLU A 357 -3.66 -34.70 -40.51
N LYS A 358 -2.52 -34.43 -41.14
CA LYS A 358 -2.37 -34.46 -42.60
C LYS A 358 -2.34 -35.92 -43.04
N SER A 359 -3.33 -36.37 -43.79
CA SER A 359 -3.17 -37.52 -44.68
C SER A 359 -3.66 -37.20 -46.08
N SER A 360 -2.70 -37.23 -47.01
CA SER A 360 -2.91 -37.29 -48.46
C SER A 360 -3.55 -38.63 -48.84
N SER A 361 -4.56 -38.62 -49.70
CA SER A 361 -4.62 -39.50 -50.88
C SER A 361 -5.86 -39.25 -51.73
N VAL A 362 -5.64 -39.45 -53.03
CA VAL A 362 -6.51 -39.31 -54.19
C VAL A 362 -7.59 -40.41 -54.21
N GLY A 363 -8.80 -40.10 -54.70
CA GLY A 363 -9.80 -41.12 -55.04
C GLY A 363 -11.13 -40.54 -55.51
N THR A 364 -11.52 -40.93 -56.73
CA THR A 364 -12.55 -40.37 -57.62
C THR A 364 -13.99 -40.85 -57.34
N SER A 365 -14.97 -40.15 -57.95
CA SER A 365 -16.34 -40.56 -58.36
C SER A 365 -17.46 -40.44 -57.31
N LEU A 366 -18.75 -40.19 -57.60
CA LEU A 366 -19.57 -39.68 -58.73
C LEU A 366 -21.02 -39.60 -58.17
N SER A 367 -21.84 -38.65 -58.66
CA SER A 367 -23.33 -38.62 -58.63
C SER A 367 -24.04 -38.54 -57.25
N GLU A 368 -25.20 -37.92 -57.03
CA GLU A 368 -26.20 -37.19 -57.84
C GLU A 368 -27.23 -36.57 -56.87
N HIS A 369 -27.86 -35.44 -57.28
CA HIS A 369 -29.24 -34.98 -56.98
C HIS A 369 -29.76 -34.87 -55.51
N GLN A 370 -30.73 -34.03 -55.12
CA GLN A 370 -31.37 -32.77 -55.52
C GLN A 370 -32.50 -32.55 -54.48
N GLN A 371 -33.01 -31.31 -54.37
CA GLN A 371 -34.25 -30.87 -53.68
C GLN A 371 -34.11 -30.59 -52.16
N VAL A 372 -34.21 -29.34 -51.67
CA VAL A 372 -35.27 -28.30 -51.73
C VAL A 372 -36.56 -28.69 -50.98
N ARG A 373 -36.77 -28.07 -49.82
CA ARG A 373 -38.04 -27.47 -49.30
C ARG A 373 -37.77 -26.93 -47.88
N GLU A 374 -37.64 -25.62 -47.64
CA GLU A 374 -38.66 -24.54 -47.56
C GLU A 374 -39.63 -24.65 -46.36
N SER A 375 -39.55 -23.61 -45.50
CA SER A 375 -40.55 -23.10 -44.53
C SER A 375 -40.85 -23.98 -43.30
N THR A 376 -40.93 -23.47 -42.06
CA THR A 376 -41.73 -22.30 -41.66
C THR A 376 -41.36 -21.84 -40.25
N SER A 377 -41.32 -20.52 -40.06
CA SER A 377 -41.23 -19.79 -38.80
C SER A 377 -42.42 -20.05 -37.87
N THR A 378 -42.18 -20.17 -36.56
CA THR A 378 -43.08 -19.57 -35.56
C THR A 378 -42.34 -19.31 -34.24
N GLN A 379 -42.17 -18.03 -33.94
CA GLN A 379 -41.74 -17.52 -32.64
C GLN A 379 -42.80 -17.79 -31.56
N LYS A 380 -42.37 -18.22 -30.37
CA LYS A 380 -43.01 -17.88 -29.09
C LYS A 380 -41.93 -17.64 -28.03
N SER A 381 -41.88 -16.41 -27.53
CA SER A 381 -41.06 -15.98 -26.39
C SER A 381 -41.64 -16.45 -25.05
N PRO A 382 -40.83 -16.62 -24.00
CA PRO A 382 -41.23 -17.29 -22.75
C PRO A 382 -41.62 -16.32 -21.61
N SER A 383 -42.40 -16.84 -20.67
CA SER A 383 -42.78 -16.18 -19.41
C SER A 383 -41.78 -16.46 -18.27
N LEU A 384 -41.39 -15.40 -17.55
CA LEU A 384 -40.58 -15.41 -16.33
C LEU A 384 -41.17 -16.28 -15.21
N LYS A 385 -40.32 -17.05 -14.51
CA LYS A 385 -40.49 -17.39 -13.08
C LYS A 385 -39.18 -17.23 -12.32
N GLN A 386 -39.32 -16.64 -11.13
CA GLN A 386 -38.32 -16.18 -10.18
C GLN A 386 -37.40 -17.30 -9.67
N GLN A 387 -36.11 -16.99 -9.52
CA GLN A 387 -35.15 -17.80 -8.74
C GLN A 387 -34.90 -17.16 -7.37
N THR A 388 -35.05 -17.98 -6.35
CA THR A 388 -34.89 -17.72 -4.92
C THR A 388 -33.41 -17.57 -4.55
N ILE A 389 -33.11 -16.50 -3.80
CA ILE A 389 -31.80 -16.19 -3.22
C ILE A 389 -31.49 -17.18 -2.08
N VAL A 390 -30.36 -17.88 -2.14
CA VAL A 390 -29.82 -18.68 -1.04
C VAL A 390 -28.65 -17.93 -0.40
N THR A 391 -28.85 -17.45 0.81
CA THR A 391 -27.85 -16.86 1.70
C THR A 391 -27.00 -17.96 2.35
N ARG A 392 -25.67 -17.90 2.20
CA ARG A 392 -24.74 -18.79 2.93
C ARG A 392 -24.36 -18.17 4.28
N SER A 393 -24.76 -18.84 5.36
CA SER A 393 -24.39 -18.52 6.74
C SER A 393 -22.95 -18.93 7.07
N CYS A 394 -22.25 -18.05 7.77
CA CYS A 394 -20.87 -18.21 8.23
C CYS A 394 -20.80 -19.18 9.43
N ALA A 395 -20.01 -20.25 9.32
CA ALA A 395 -19.80 -21.22 10.41
C ALA A 395 -18.68 -20.75 11.36
N LYS A 396 -19.02 -20.63 12.65
CA LYS A 396 -18.10 -20.34 13.76
C LYS A 396 -17.20 -21.55 14.03
N ARG A 397 -15.87 -21.37 14.09
CA ARG A 397 -14.93 -22.36 14.63
C ARG A 397 -14.82 -22.20 16.15
N GLN A 398 -15.11 -23.27 16.89
CA GLN A 398 -14.77 -23.42 18.31
C GLN A 398 -13.29 -23.81 18.45
N ILE A 399 -12.64 -23.26 19.49
CA ILE A 399 -11.28 -23.57 19.90
C ILE A 399 -11.39 -24.44 21.16
N SER A 400 -10.75 -25.61 21.15
CA SER A 400 -10.61 -26.48 22.32
C SER A 400 -9.45 -26.01 23.21
N PRO A 401 -9.55 -26.09 24.55
CA PRO A 401 -8.40 -25.86 25.42
C PRO A 401 -7.51 -27.10 25.45
N VAL A 402 -6.19 -26.89 25.51
CA VAL A 402 -5.19 -27.94 25.76
C VAL A 402 -4.81 -27.84 27.23
N GLU A 403 -4.87 -28.98 27.92
CA GLU A 403 -4.39 -29.22 29.29
C GLU A 403 -2.88 -29.06 29.44
#